data_AF-A0AB39S5V0-F1
#
_entry.id   AF-A0AB39S5V0-F1
#
_cell.length_a   1.000
_cell.length_b   1.000
_cell.length_c   1.000
_cell.angle_alpha   90.00
_cell.angle_beta   90.00
_cell.angle_gamma   90.00
#
_symmetry.space_group_name_H-M   'P 1'
#
loop_
_entity.id
_entity.type
_entity.pdbx_description
1 polymer ?
#
loop_
_entity_poly.entity_id
_entity_poly.type
_entity_poly.pdbx_seq_one_letter_code
_entity_poly.pdbx_strand_id
1 'polypeptide(L)'
;MTYTRGIQTLAQHIGTEPEYVARALRTASRTHAVIRANQFQDLTDEQLRRLMGGDRHVVAVVANLALRYAGRIEDALLLMDIYHASQGTKPPRQAIRKGVGTLPEHHEHAHIQQAIRVLDAAGLPPIVTDGIHELRPGFQVLPSCDELPGWVFIAPDPDCEARTGFAGGSLGYLAVMRWAGWGVITEPMPAGLWAVVHPDHRSNPFPS
;
A
#
# COMPACT_ATOMS: atom_id res chain seq x y z
N MET A 1 -18.06 -21.34 12.13
CA MET A 1 -18.11 -21.26 10.64
C MET A 1 -16.70 -21.16 10.11
N THR A 2 -16.33 -21.93 9.10
CA THR A 2 -15.00 -21.86 8.47
C THR A 2 -15.05 -20.89 7.29
N TYR A 3 -14.28 -19.80 7.33
CA TYR A 3 -14.17 -18.84 6.24
C TYR A 3 -13.21 -19.34 5.15
N THR A 4 -13.35 -18.83 3.92
CA THR A 4 -12.42 -19.19 2.84
C THR A 4 -11.02 -18.63 3.10
N ARG A 5 -10.00 -19.27 2.55
CA ARG A 5 -8.59 -18.82 2.66
C ARG A 5 -8.41 -17.36 2.21
N GLY A 6 -9.12 -16.92 1.18
CA GLY A 6 -9.06 -15.54 0.70
C GLY A 6 -9.58 -14.52 1.73
N ILE A 7 -10.69 -14.82 2.39
CA ILE A 7 -11.24 -13.98 3.47
C ILE A 7 -10.26 -13.91 4.64
N GLN A 8 -9.70 -15.05 5.04
CA GLN A 8 -8.72 -15.11 6.13
C GLN A 8 -7.44 -14.32 5.79
N THR A 9 -6.93 -14.47 4.57
CA THR A 9 -5.72 -13.77 4.11
C THR A 9 -5.95 -12.26 4.07
N LEU A 10 -7.09 -11.80 3.54
CA LEU A 10 -7.40 -10.37 3.49
C LEU A 10 -7.62 -9.80 4.90
N ALA A 11 -8.31 -10.54 5.77
CA ALA A 11 -8.51 -10.15 7.17
C ALA A 11 -7.19 -9.99 7.91
N GLN A 12 -6.24 -10.92 7.72
CA GLN A 12 -4.88 -10.83 8.26
C GLN A 12 -4.13 -9.63 7.68
N HIS A 13 -4.20 -9.40 6.37
CA HIS A 13 -3.50 -8.27 5.72
C HIS A 13 -3.95 -6.89 6.21
N ILE A 14 -5.23 -6.72 6.57
CA ILE A 14 -5.77 -5.43 7.03
C ILE A 14 -5.94 -5.36 8.56
N GLY A 15 -5.59 -6.43 9.28
CA GLY A 15 -5.67 -6.53 10.73
C GLY A 15 -7.11 -6.42 11.25
N THR A 16 -8.04 -7.19 10.70
CA THR A 16 -9.44 -7.22 11.14
C THR A 16 -9.99 -8.64 11.23
N GLU A 17 -11.18 -8.80 11.78
CA GLU A 17 -11.83 -10.10 11.90
C GLU A 17 -12.37 -10.60 10.54
N PRO A 18 -12.22 -11.90 10.22
CA PRO A 18 -12.75 -12.50 8.99
C PRO A 18 -14.25 -12.27 8.75
N GLU A 19 -15.03 -12.12 9.82
CA GLU A 19 -16.46 -11.84 9.73
C GLU A 19 -16.77 -10.52 9.03
N TYR A 20 -16.01 -9.45 9.33
CA TYR A 20 -16.19 -8.15 8.70
C TYR A 20 -15.85 -8.21 7.21
N VAL A 21 -14.80 -8.95 6.84
CA VAL A 21 -14.42 -9.18 5.45
C VAL A 21 -15.48 -9.99 4.71
N ALA A 22 -16.01 -11.05 5.32
CA ALA A 22 -17.07 -11.85 4.74
C ALA A 22 -18.36 -11.03 4.52
N ARG A 23 -18.70 -10.16 5.48
CA ARG A 23 -19.83 -9.22 5.37
C ARG A 23 -19.60 -8.21 4.26
N ALA A 24 -18.42 -7.59 4.21
CA ALA A 24 -18.02 -6.62 3.18
C ALA A 24 -18.10 -7.22 1.78
N LEU A 25 -17.60 -8.44 1.59
CA LEU A 25 -17.68 -9.13 0.32
C LEU A 25 -19.13 -9.34 -0.13
N ARG A 26 -20.02 -9.79 0.77
CA ARG A 26 -21.45 -9.94 0.45
C ARG A 26 -22.09 -8.61 0.04
N THR A 27 -21.79 -7.52 0.75
CA THR A 27 -22.30 -6.18 0.43
C THR A 27 -21.78 -5.69 -0.91
N ALA A 28 -20.48 -5.83 -1.17
CA ALA A 28 -19.86 -5.45 -2.44
C ALA A 28 -20.48 -6.23 -3.60
N SER A 29 -20.62 -7.55 -3.48
CA SER A 29 -21.23 -8.39 -4.52
C SER A 29 -22.68 -7.98 -4.83
N ARG A 30 -23.49 -7.66 -3.82
CA ARG A 30 -24.87 -7.17 -4.03
C ARG A 30 -24.89 -5.83 -4.74
N THR A 31 -24.03 -4.90 -4.32
CA THR A 31 -23.94 -3.56 -4.91
C THR A 31 -23.47 -3.64 -6.37
N HIS A 32 -22.49 -4.49 -6.66
CA HIS A 32 -22.02 -4.76 -8.02
C HIS A 32 -23.13 -5.32 -8.91
N ALA A 33 -23.95 -6.25 -8.41
CA ALA A 33 -25.08 -6.79 -9.17
C ALA A 33 -26.10 -5.70 -9.54
N VAL A 34 -26.37 -4.76 -8.63
CA VAL A 34 -27.28 -3.63 -8.86
C VAL A 34 -26.69 -2.63 -9.86
N ILE A 35 -25.41 -2.26 -9.73
CA ILE A 35 -24.73 -1.35 -10.67
C ILE A 35 -24.71 -1.96 -12.07
N ARG A 36 -24.40 -3.25 -12.20
CA ARG A 36 -24.47 -3.98 -13.48
C ARG A 36 -25.86 -3.86 -14.10
N ALA A 37 -26.90 -4.19 -13.34
CA ALA A 37 -28.28 -4.16 -13.82
C ALA A 37 -28.70 -2.77 -14.32
N ASN A 38 -28.16 -1.70 -13.72
CA ASN A 38 -28.58 -0.33 -14.02
C ASN A 38 -27.70 0.40 -15.06
N GLN A 39 -26.41 0.08 -15.17
CA GLN A 39 -25.43 0.88 -15.93
C GLN A 39 -24.68 0.11 -17.01
N PHE A 40 -24.65 -1.22 -16.92
CA PHE A 40 -23.86 -2.09 -17.81
C PHE A 40 -24.64 -3.32 -18.26
N GLN A 41 -25.95 -3.16 -18.48
CA GLN A 41 -26.85 -4.24 -18.87
C GLN A 41 -26.40 -4.97 -20.15
N ASP A 42 -25.69 -4.26 -21.03
CA ASP A 42 -25.21 -4.77 -22.32
C ASP A 42 -23.86 -5.51 -22.23
N LEU A 43 -23.19 -5.49 -21.07
CA LEU A 43 -21.92 -6.18 -20.86
C LEU A 43 -22.14 -7.61 -20.33
N THR A 44 -21.45 -8.57 -20.96
CA THR A 44 -21.36 -9.93 -20.42
C THR A 44 -20.56 -9.95 -19.11
N ASP A 45 -20.77 -10.97 -18.27
CA ASP A 45 -20.02 -11.15 -17.02
C ASP A 45 -18.50 -11.18 -17.22
N GLU A 46 -18.04 -11.70 -18.36
CA GLU A 46 -16.62 -11.74 -18.68
C GLU A 46 -16.10 -10.38 -19.16
N GLN A 47 -16.87 -9.64 -19.97
CA GLN A 47 -16.52 -8.27 -20.37
C GLN A 47 -16.50 -7.33 -19.18
N LEU A 48 -17.50 -7.40 -18.28
CA LEU A 48 -17.55 -6.60 -17.07
C LEU A 48 -16.39 -6.94 -16.12
N ARG A 49 -16.07 -8.24 -15.92
CA ARG A 49 -14.90 -8.65 -15.13
C ARG A 49 -13.57 -8.21 -15.74
N ARG A 50 -13.46 -8.14 -17.07
CA ARG A 50 -12.29 -7.59 -17.77
C ARG A 50 -12.24 -6.06 -17.73
N LEU A 51 -13.39 -5.38 -17.77
CA LEU A 51 -13.50 -3.91 -17.66
C LEU A 51 -13.21 -3.41 -16.25
N MET A 52 -13.64 -4.17 -15.23
CA MET A 52 -13.24 -3.94 -13.84
C MET A 52 -11.81 -4.47 -13.54
N GLY A 53 -11.25 -5.29 -14.44
CA GLY A 53 -9.81 -5.56 -14.50
C GLY A 53 -9.19 -6.14 -13.24
N GLY A 54 -9.49 -7.39 -12.89
CA GLY A 54 -8.46 -8.32 -12.37
C GLY A 54 -7.86 -8.19 -10.95
N ASP A 55 -8.43 -7.67 -9.87
CA ASP A 55 -9.28 -6.51 -9.62
C ASP A 55 -8.87 -6.01 -8.23
N ARG A 56 -7.66 -5.42 -8.19
CA ARG A 56 -7.10 -4.85 -6.95
C ARG A 56 -8.00 -3.72 -6.42
N HIS A 57 -8.81 -3.11 -7.30
CA HIS A 57 -9.87 -2.19 -6.94
C HIS A 57 -10.97 -2.88 -6.12
N VAL A 58 -11.51 -4.02 -6.56
CA VAL A 58 -12.50 -4.78 -5.78
C VAL A 58 -11.94 -5.21 -4.43
N VAL A 59 -10.69 -5.67 -4.36
CA VAL A 59 -10.04 -5.99 -3.07
C VAL A 59 -9.97 -4.76 -2.17
N ALA A 60 -9.62 -3.59 -2.72
CA ALA A 60 -9.60 -2.34 -1.98
C ALA A 60 -10.99 -1.90 -1.49
N VAL A 61 -12.03 -2.04 -2.31
CA VAL A 61 -13.42 -1.76 -1.92
C VAL A 61 -13.88 -2.68 -0.79
N VAL A 62 -13.61 -3.98 -0.90
CA VAL A 62 -13.97 -4.95 0.15
C VAL A 62 -13.23 -4.65 1.45
N ALA A 63 -11.92 -4.35 1.39
CA ALA A 63 -11.13 -3.99 2.57
C ALA A 63 -11.64 -2.69 3.22
N ASN A 64 -11.95 -1.67 2.42
CA ASN A 64 -12.51 -0.41 2.90
C ASN A 64 -13.83 -0.65 3.66
N LEU A 65 -14.76 -1.42 3.07
CA LEU A 65 -16.03 -1.77 3.69
C LEU A 65 -15.83 -2.60 4.97
N ALA A 66 -14.87 -3.54 4.98
CA ALA A 66 -14.58 -4.37 6.14
C ALA A 66 -14.09 -3.53 7.33
N LEU A 67 -13.15 -2.60 7.10
CA LEU A 67 -12.65 -1.70 8.14
C LEU A 67 -13.75 -0.75 8.64
N ARG A 68 -14.62 -0.25 7.76
CA ARG A 68 -15.80 0.54 8.19
C ARG A 68 -16.74 -0.27 9.08
N TYR A 69 -17.00 -1.54 8.74
CA TYR A 69 -17.81 -2.40 9.61
C TYR A 69 -17.14 -2.70 10.95
N ALA A 70 -15.81 -2.72 11.00
CA ALA A 70 -15.03 -2.82 12.22
C ALA A 70 -14.90 -1.50 13.00
N GLY A 71 -15.51 -0.41 12.53
CA GLY A 71 -15.41 0.93 13.15
C GLY A 71 -14.10 1.68 12.87
N ARG A 72 -13.19 1.13 12.04
CA ARG A 72 -11.88 1.69 11.69
C ARG A 72 -11.98 2.57 10.44
N ILE A 73 -12.75 3.66 10.53
CA ILE A 73 -13.07 4.53 9.37
C ILE A 73 -11.82 5.23 8.80
N GLU A 74 -10.92 5.67 9.65
CA GLU A 74 -9.68 6.35 9.24
C GLU A 74 -8.77 5.42 8.45
N ASP A 75 -8.55 4.19 8.95
CA ASP A 75 -7.79 3.17 8.23
C ASP A 75 -8.45 2.80 6.90
N ALA A 76 -9.80 2.78 6.84
CA ALA A 76 -10.51 2.52 5.59
C ALA A 76 -10.18 3.59 4.53
N LEU A 77 -10.18 4.87 4.91
CA LEU A 77 -9.78 5.97 4.02
C LEU A 77 -8.33 5.83 3.60
N LEU A 78 -7.45 5.50 4.55
CA LEU A 78 -6.02 5.28 4.32
C LEU A 78 -5.75 4.22 3.25
N LEU A 79 -6.43 3.06 3.32
CA LEU A 79 -6.27 1.99 2.35
C LEU A 79 -6.60 2.43 0.92
N MET A 80 -7.61 3.29 0.76
CA MET A 80 -7.97 3.84 -0.56
C MET A 80 -6.93 4.84 -1.05
N ASP A 81 -6.40 5.67 -0.15
CA ASP A 81 -5.34 6.63 -0.47
C ASP A 81 -4.08 5.93 -0.95
N ILE A 82 -3.65 4.87 -0.25
CA ILE A 82 -2.53 4.01 -0.65
C ILE A 82 -2.81 3.33 -1.99
N TYR A 83 -4.02 2.80 -2.18
CA TYR A 83 -4.42 2.16 -3.44
C TYR A 83 -4.28 3.16 -4.62
N HIS A 84 -4.86 4.35 -4.51
CA HIS A 84 -4.78 5.37 -5.56
C HIS A 84 -3.35 5.84 -5.83
N ALA A 85 -2.53 6.01 -4.77
CA ALA A 85 -1.11 6.34 -4.91
C ALA A 85 -0.34 5.24 -5.67
N SER A 86 -0.66 3.97 -5.40
CA SER A 86 -0.02 2.83 -6.07
C SER A 86 -0.40 2.67 -7.55
N GLN A 87 -1.60 3.12 -7.94
CA GLN A 87 -2.07 3.08 -9.33
C GLN A 87 -1.64 4.31 -10.14
N GLY A 88 -1.04 5.33 -9.52
CA GLY A 88 -0.77 6.61 -10.19
C GLY A 88 -2.03 7.36 -10.63
N THR A 89 -3.21 7.00 -10.10
CA THR A 89 -4.52 7.54 -10.53
C THR A 89 -4.93 8.79 -9.76
N LYS A 90 -4.30 9.07 -8.61
CA LYS A 90 -4.41 10.39 -7.98
C LYS A 90 -3.45 11.36 -8.69
N PRO A 91 -3.89 12.58 -9.07
CA PRO A 91 -2.96 13.61 -9.51
C PRO A 91 -1.89 13.78 -8.43
N PRO A 92 -0.60 13.88 -8.80
CA PRO A 92 0.48 13.89 -7.83
C PRO A 92 0.22 15.00 -6.80
N ARG A 93 0.22 14.62 -5.51
CA ARG A 93 0.24 15.58 -4.39
C ARG A 93 1.59 16.29 -4.44
N GLN A 94 1.70 17.28 -5.34
CA GLN A 94 2.93 17.96 -5.73
C GLN A 94 4.04 17.00 -6.24
N ALA A 95 4.95 17.50 -7.08
CA ALA A 95 6.19 16.78 -7.27
C ALA A 95 6.88 16.72 -5.90
N ILE A 96 7.28 15.51 -5.46
CA ILE A 96 8.15 15.38 -4.30
C ILE A 96 9.37 16.27 -4.60
N ARG A 97 9.79 17.10 -3.66
CA ARG A 97 10.91 18.01 -3.90
C ARG A 97 12.22 17.25 -3.71
N LYS A 98 13.31 17.74 -4.31
CA LYS A 98 14.67 17.25 -4.01
C LYS A 98 14.89 17.30 -2.48
N GLY A 99 15.45 16.23 -1.92
CA GLY A 99 15.70 16.12 -0.48
C GLY A 99 14.48 15.79 0.38
N VAL A 100 13.32 15.46 -0.20
CA VAL A 100 12.15 15.01 0.56
C VAL A 100 11.98 13.50 0.40
N GLY A 101 11.98 12.77 1.51
CA GLY A 101 11.79 11.31 1.56
C GLY A 101 12.97 10.49 1.04
N THR A 102 14.02 11.13 0.50
CA THR A 102 15.24 10.51 -0.01
C THR A 102 16.37 11.55 -0.12
N LEU A 103 17.59 11.12 -0.39
CA LEU A 103 18.72 12.02 -0.66
C LEU A 103 18.54 12.76 -2.00
N PRO A 104 19.08 13.98 -2.15
CA PRO A 104 18.97 14.75 -3.40
C PRO A 104 19.47 14.01 -4.64
N GLU A 105 20.55 13.22 -4.56
CA GLU A 105 21.06 12.45 -5.71
C GLU A 105 20.13 11.31 -6.19
N HIS A 106 19.24 10.83 -5.33
CA HIS A 106 18.33 9.72 -5.63
C HIS A 106 16.92 10.22 -6.00
N HIS A 107 16.75 11.54 -6.07
CA HIS A 107 15.45 12.16 -6.32
C HIS A 107 14.80 11.69 -7.64
N GLU A 108 15.58 11.47 -8.69
CA GLU A 108 15.03 11.10 -10.01
C GLU A 108 14.73 9.60 -10.15
N HIS A 109 15.02 8.79 -9.13
CA HIS A 109 14.81 7.35 -9.19
C HIS A 109 13.31 7.00 -9.10
N ALA A 110 12.74 6.46 -10.19
CA ALA A 110 11.30 6.24 -10.33
C ALA A 110 10.68 5.40 -9.19
N HIS A 111 11.31 4.28 -8.82
CA HIS A 111 10.80 3.42 -7.74
C HIS A 111 10.84 4.12 -6.37
N ILE A 112 11.84 4.95 -6.09
CA ILE A 112 11.93 5.71 -4.85
C ILE A 112 10.79 6.72 -4.79
N GLN A 113 10.58 7.47 -5.87
CA GLN A 113 9.49 8.43 -5.96
C GLN A 113 8.13 7.76 -5.74
N GLN A 114 7.93 6.55 -6.27
CA GLN A 114 6.70 5.81 -6.05
C GLN A 114 6.54 5.30 -4.61
N ALA A 115 7.61 4.77 -4.00
CA ALA A 115 7.58 4.36 -2.60
C ALA A 115 7.28 5.54 -1.66
N ILE A 116 7.94 6.69 -1.86
CA ILE A 116 7.66 7.91 -1.09
C ILE A 116 6.19 8.33 -1.24
N ARG A 117 5.65 8.35 -2.47
CA ARG A 117 4.24 8.69 -2.71
C ARG A 117 3.28 7.77 -1.97
N VAL A 118 3.58 6.48 -1.95
CA VAL A 118 2.76 5.47 -1.26
C VAL A 118 2.80 5.67 0.26
N LEU A 119 3.98 5.88 0.84
CA LEU A 119 4.15 6.09 2.27
C LEU A 119 3.55 7.42 2.74
N ASP A 120 3.74 8.50 1.97
CA ASP A 120 3.12 9.80 2.23
C ASP A 120 1.58 9.75 2.13
N ALA A 121 1.05 8.99 1.17
CA ALA A 121 -0.39 8.72 1.09
C ALA A 121 -0.92 7.90 2.28
N ALA A 122 -0.05 7.15 2.97
CA ALA A 122 -0.36 6.49 4.24
C ALA A 122 -0.21 7.41 5.46
N GLY A 123 -0.02 8.72 5.27
CA GLY A 123 0.11 9.69 6.36
C GLY A 123 1.45 9.59 7.12
N LEU A 124 2.42 8.87 6.57
CA LEU A 124 3.76 8.80 7.12
C LEU A 124 4.55 10.03 6.64
N PRO A 125 5.23 10.78 7.52
CA PRO A 125 5.93 11.98 7.13
C PRO A 125 7.29 11.62 6.50
N PRO A 126 7.60 12.09 5.29
CA PRO A 126 8.93 11.94 4.74
C PRO A 126 9.92 12.84 5.48
N ILE A 127 11.16 12.36 5.61
CA ILE A 127 12.31 13.18 6.02
C ILE A 127 12.44 14.38 5.07
N VAL A 128 12.94 15.50 5.59
CA VAL A 128 13.37 16.64 4.77
C VAL A 128 14.83 16.90 5.06
N THR A 129 15.66 16.91 4.02
CA THR A 129 17.11 17.10 4.11
C THR A 129 17.62 17.98 2.98
N ASP A 130 18.73 18.69 3.20
CA ASP A 130 19.50 19.37 2.14
C ASP A 130 20.59 18.48 1.52
N GLY A 131 20.69 17.21 1.95
CA GLY A 131 21.74 16.26 1.57
C GLY A 131 22.92 16.18 2.55
N ILE A 132 23.03 17.13 3.48
CA ILE A 132 24.10 17.18 4.50
C ILE A 132 23.48 17.13 5.91
N HIS A 133 22.37 17.85 6.11
CA HIS A 133 21.68 17.98 7.38
C HIS A 133 20.22 17.52 7.26
N GLU A 134 19.71 16.94 8.33
CA GLU A 134 18.28 16.74 8.51
C GLU A 134 17.63 18.07 8.90
N LEU A 135 16.64 18.50 8.14
CA LEU A 135 15.82 19.69 8.39
C LEU A 135 14.52 19.33 9.13
N ARG A 136 14.00 18.12 8.88
CA ARG A 136 12.83 17.56 9.58
C ARG A 136 12.92 16.03 9.60
N PRO A 137 12.68 15.38 10.76
CA PRO A 137 12.67 13.93 10.85
C PRO A 137 11.50 13.32 10.08
N GLY A 138 11.67 12.08 9.67
CA GLY A 138 10.66 11.31 8.95
C GLY A 138 11.27 10.04 8.37
N PHE A 139 10.48 9.33 7.56
CA PHE A 139 11.01 8.16 6.87
C PHE A 139 11.95 8.57 5.74
N GLN A 140 12.91 7.71 5.42
CA GLN A 140 13.82 7.85 4.29
C GLN A 140 13.78 6.61 3.41
N VAL A 141 13.66 6.82 2.10
CA VAL A 141 13.74 5.76 1.09
C VAL A 141 15.08 5.86 0.38
N LEU A 142 15.76 4.72 0.28
CA LEU A 142 17.08 4.58 -0.31
C LEU A 142 17.01 3.61 -1.50
N PRO A 143 17.78 3.85 -2.57
CA PRO A 143 17.90 2.87 -3.66
C PRO A 143 18.62 1.62 -3.18
N SER A 144 18.44 0.54 -3.93
CA SER A 144 19.34 -0.60 -3.87
C SER A 144 20.58 -0.40 -4.74
N CYS A 145 21.48 -1.40 -4.72
CA CYS A 145 22.56 -1.51 -5.69
C CYS A 145 22.06 -2.08 -7.03
N ASP A 146 22.86 -1.92 -8.08
CA ASP A 146 22.55 -2.39 -9.44
C ASP A 146 22.27 -3.90 -9.52
N GLU A 147 22.77 -4.69 -8.56
CA GLU A 147 22.56 -6.15 -8.47
C GLU A 147 21.16 -6.53 -7.95
N LEU A 148 20.40 -5.58 -7.38
CA LEU A 148 19.07 -5.79 -6.81
C LEU A 148 18.05 -4.87 -7.50
N PRO A 149 17.76 -5.07 -8.80
CA PRO A 149 16.87 -4.20 -9.55
C PRO A 149 15.46 -4.18 -8.95
N GLY A 150 14.87 -3.00 -8.84
CA GLY A 150 13.51 -2.82 -8.32
C GLY A 150 13.39 -2.83 -6.79
N TRP A 151 14.47 -3.11 -6.06
CA TRP A 151 14.50 -3.01 -4.61
C TRP A 151 14.69 -1.57 -4.14
N VAL A 152 14.03 -1.24 -3.03
CA VAL A 152 14.29 -0.03 -2.27
C VAL A 152 14.33 -0.37 -0.79
N PHE A 153 15.06 0.42 -0.02
CA PHE A 153 15.15 0.29 1.43
C PHE A 153 14.45 1.46 2.09
N ILE A 154 13.76 1.20 3.19
CA ILE A 154 13.02 2.20 3.95
C ILE A 154 13.62 2.25 5.35
N ALA A 155 14.13 3.41 5.74
CA ALA A 155 14.39 3.75 7.13
C ALA A 155 13.11 4.35 7.74
N PRO A 156 12.50 3.72 8.75
CA PRO A 156 11.34 4.28 9.45
C PRO A 156 11.64 5.62 10.13
N ASP A 157 10.60 6.43 10.36
CA ASP A 157 10.74 7.62 11.19
C ASP A 157 11.09 7.26 12.65
N PRO A 158 11.89 8.08 13.37
CA PRO A 158 12.27 7.81 14.76
C PRO A 158 11.07 7.60 15.71
N ASP A 159 9.95 8.25 15.42
CA ASP A 159 8.73 8.21 16.22
C ASP A 159 7.71 7.16 15.74
N CYS A 160 8.11 6.24 14.84
CA CYS A 160 7.19 5.27 14.23
C CYS A 160 6.44 4.41 15.26
N GLU A 161 7.10 4.04 16.35
CA GLU A 161 6.53 3.18 17.41
C GLU A 161 5.38 3.85 18.19
N ALA A 162 5.30 5.18 18.20
CA ALA A 162 4.19 5.90 18.82
C ALA A 162 2.92 5.91 17.95
N ARG A 163 3.03 5.56 16.66
CA ARG A 163 1.91 5.57 15.72
C ARG A 163 1.06 4.32 15.89
N THR A 164 -0.25 4.48 15.74
CA THR A 164 -1.23 3.40 15.82
C THR A 164 -2.01 3.27 14.51
N GLY A 165 -2.89 2.27 14.41
CA GLY A 165 -3.68 2.01 13.21
C GLY A 165 -2.94 1.17 12.16
N PHE A 166 -3.42 1.17 10.92
CA PHE A 166 -2.91 0.31 9.85
C PHE A 166 -1.44 0.61 9.48
N ALA A 167 -1.05 1.88 9.48
CA ALA A 167 0.32 2.33 9.24
C ALA A 167 1.10 2.59 10.55
N GLY A 168 0.64 2.05 11.68
CA GLY A 168 1.27 2.23 12.99
C GLY A 168 2.49 1.34 13.21
N GLY A 169 3.43 1.82 14.02
CA GLY A 169 4.67 1.10 14.34
C GLY A 169 5.64 0.95 13.17
N SER A 170 6.81 0.37 13.44
CA SER A 170 7.79 0.03 12.40
C SER A 170 7.23 -0.94 11.35
N LEU A 171 6.37 -1.89 11.74
CA LEU A 171 5.73 -2.84 10.81
C LEU A 171 4.65 -2.19 9.93
N GLY A 172 4.13 -1.02 10.30
CA GLY A 172 3.18 -0.26 9.51
C GLY A 172 3.71 0.07 8.11
N TYR A 173 5.01 0.32 7.99
CA TYR A 173 5.69 0.53 6.71
C TYR A 173 5.57 -0.69 5.79
N LEU A 174 5.82 -1.89 6.31
CA LEU A 174 5.67 -3.14 5.56
C LEU A 174 4.21 -3.39 5.17
N ALA A 175 3.27 -3.11 6.07
CA ALA A 175 1.84 -3.25 5.82
C ALA A 175 1.38 -2.34 4.67
N VAL A 176 1.80 -1.06 4.70
CA VAL A 176 1.54 -0.08 3.65
C VAL A 176 2.11 -0.53 2.32
N MET A 177 3.39 -0.93 2.27
CA MET A 177 4.03 -1.34 1.02
C MET A 177 3.42 -2.63 0.46
N ARG A 178 3.12 -3.61 1.32
CA ARG A 178 2.42 -4.84 0.91
C ARG A 178 1.03 -4.54 0.35
N TRP A 179 0.26 -3.66 1.01
CA TRP A 179 -1.04 -3.21 0.51
C TRP A 179 -0.92 -2.44 -0.80
N ALA A 180 0.16 -1.67 -0.96
CA ALA A 180 0.54 -1.00 -2.20
C ALA A 180 1.00 -1.96 -3.31
N GLY A 181 1.03 -3.26 -3.05
CA GLY A 181 1.37 -4.29 -4.03
C GLY A 181 2.87 -4.49 -4.20
N TRP A 182 3.69 -4.01 -3.28
CA TRP A 182 5.13 -4.29 -3.28
C TRP A 182 5.38 -5.65 -2.62
N GLY A 183 6.42 -6.35 -3.06
CA GLY A 183 6.96 -7.47 -2.30
C GLY A 183 7.72 -6.92 -1.09
N VAL A 184 7.69 -7.61 0.05
CA VAL A 184 8.31 -7.14 1.28
C VAL A 184 9.09 -8.26 1.94
N ILE A 185 10.27 -7.96 2.48
CA ILE A 185 11.03 -8.83 3.37
C ILE A 185 10.61 -8.48 4.80
N THR A 186 10.22 -9.49 5.57
CA THR A 186 9.77 -9.30 6.96
C THR A 186 10.89 -9.50 7.98
N GLU A 187 12.02 -10.12 7.58
CA GLU A 187 13.21 -10.13 8.43
C GLU A 187 13.79 -8.72 8.60
N PRO A 188 14.29 -8.38 9.79
CA PRO A 188 14.95 -7.11 10.03
C PRO A 188 16.24 -7.02 9.22
N MET A 189 16.38 -5.99 8.40
CA MET A 189 17.65 -5.70 7.71
C MET A 189 18.63 -5.02 8.67
N PRO A 190 19.94 -5.03 8.34
CA PRO A 190 20.91 -4.22 9.07
C PRO A 190 20.46 -2.77 9.23
N ALA A 191 20.83 -2.16 10.36
CA ALA A 191 20.47 -0.79 10.73
C ALA A 191 18.95 -0.50 10.83
N GLY A 192 18.11 -1.54 10.97
CA GLY A 192 16.67 -1.37 11.16
C GLY A 192 15.91 -0.95 9.89
N LEU A 193 16.50 -1.22 8.72
CA LEU A 193 15.87 -0.94 7.44
C LEU A 193 14.80 -1.99 7.10
N TRP A 194 13.84 -1.59 6.27
CA TRP A 194 12.90 -2.49 5.61
C TRP A 194 13.21 -2.59 4.13
N ALA A 195 13.28 -3.82 3.61
CA ALA A 195 13.51 -4.06 2.19
C ALA A 195 12.20 -4.39 1.47
N VAL A 196 11.92 -3.68 0.38
CA VAL A 196 10.72 -3.89 -0.44
C VAL A 196 11.07 -3.86 -1.93
N VAL A 197 10.35 -4.66 -2.72
CA VAL A 197 10.57 -4.80 -4.16
C VAL A 197 9.36 -4.32 -4.95
N HIS A 198 9.62 -3.53 -5.98
CA HIS A 198 8.61 -2.98 -6.87
C HIS A 198 7.79 -4.12 -7.52
N PRO A 199 6.46 -3.97 -7.70
CA PRO A 199 5.61 -4.98 -8.34
C PRO A 199 6.11 -5.47 -9.70
N ASP A 200 6.76 -4.59 -10.48
CA ASP A 200 7.27 -4.94 -11.81
C ASP A 200 8.52 -5.85 -11.78
N HIS A 201 9.14 -5.99 -10.60
CA HIS A 201 10.37 -6.76 -10.38
C HIS A 201 10.16 -7.98 -9.46
N ARG A 202 8.92 -8.46 -9.32
CA ARG A 202 8.52 -9.56 -8.42
C ARG A 202 9.15 -10.93 -8.71
N SER A 203 10.03 -11.07 -9.71
CA SER A 203 10.94 -12.22 -9.82
C SER A 203 11.99 -12.13 -8.71
N ASN A 204 11.55 -12.34 -7.46
CA ASN A 204 12.38 -12.23 -6.27
C ASN A 204 13.50 -13.28 -6.36
N PRO A 205 14.80 -12.89 -6.37
CA PRO A 205 15.89 -13.86 -6.36
C PRO A 205 16.04 -14.58 -5.00
N PHE A 206 15.33 -14.12 -3.95
CA PHE A 206 15.33 -14.74 -2.63
C PHE A 206 14.01 -15.47 -2.36
N PRO A 207 14.03 -16.81 -2.18
CA PRO A 207 12.82 -17.56 -1.85
C PRO A 207 12.33 -17.24 -0.44
N SER A 208 11.00 -17.17 -0.31
CA SER A 208 10.24 -17.05 0.94
C SER A 208 10.40 -18.24 1.87
#